data_AF-A0A8I1I4U5-F1
#
_entry.id   AF-A0A8I1I4U5-F1
#
_cell.length_a   1.000
_cell.length_b   1.000
_cell.length_c   1.000
_cell.angle_alpha   90.00
_cell.angle_beta   90.00
_cell.angle_gamma   90.00
#
_symmetry.space_group_name_H-M   'P 1'
#
loop_
_entity.id
_entity.type
_entity.pdbx_description
1 polymer ?
#
loop_
_entity_poly.entity_id
_entity_poly.type
_entity_poly.pdbx_seq_one_letter_code
_entity_poly.pdbx_strand_id
1 'polypeptide(L)'
;MKLSSYHKLMGDEVHFVKGCVASFRETTWDRIYVSTLFTFFWSATMQTVKYYLRAVRSPENLIVGGVMATLLQSDIEKATGVRVLPGLLDRPGILDSDSTVVVDGLIPDYQILESIEYEYPVRDAYIAYATRGCPNRCGFCAVNKIEPTFRHYCPLPRQVKGIEDVYGPKQDLILLDNNVLASRSFKRIIGDIRHLGFERGATLNGRMRRVDFNQGVDARKLTDKKMALLATTAIRPLRIAFDHISMRDLYVSRVRLAAKHEVLNLSNYVLYNYTDTPSDFYQRLRINCELNEELGTQIYSFPMKYIPLTARNRSHVGPNWNRKLIRGVQCILLATRGMVSPRLEFFEAAFGRTPEEFETIALMPNEYIIHRRLHENNGAAEWVDIFHSLTKPQRRVLYDIHADGRVTEAHYKRTTSPRFRRLLEHYIEADRIEAARRT
;
A
#
# COMPACT_ATOMS: atom_id res chain seq x y z
N MET A 1 9.34 -13.19 -12.11
CA MET A 1 8.66 -14.51 -12.06
C MET A 1 8.15 -14.93 -13.43
N LYS A 2 6.97 -14.51 -13.92
CA LYS A 2 6.43 -15.02 -15.21
C LYS A 2 7.29 -14.70 -16.44
N LEU A 3 7.95 -13.53 -16.48
CA LEU A 3 8.97 -13.23 -17.50
C LEU A 3 10.12 -14.24 -17.47
N SER A 4 10.56 -14.66 -16.28
CA SER A 4 11.60 -15.70 -16.15
C SER A 4 11.11 -17.05 -16.64
N SER A 5 9.87 -17.44 -16.30
CA SER A 5 9.27 -18.65 -16.86
C SER A 5 9.26 -18.62 -18.39
N TYR A 6 8.90 -17.48 -18.98
CA TYR A 6 8.89 -17.30 -20.43
C TYR A 6 10.29 -17.50 -21.03
N HIS A 7 11.30 -16.81 -20.50
CA HIS A 7 12.67 -16.88 -21.01
C HIS A 7 13.29 -18.27 -20.80
N LYS A 8 13.09 -18.90 -19.65
CA LYS A 8 13.54 -20.28 -19.40
C LYS A 8 12.91 -21.29 -20.36
N LEU A 9 11.65 -21.10 -20.78
CA LEU A 9 11.00 -21.94 -21.80
C LEU A 9 11.66 -21.78 -23.19
N MET A 10 12.27 -20.64 -23.46
CA MET A 10 13.03 -20.38 -24.69
C MET A 10 14.49 -20.86 -24.61
N GLY A 11 14.93 -21.37 -23.45
CA GLY A 11 16.31 -21.78 -23.21
C GLY A 11 17.23 -20.63 -22.79
N ASP A 12 16.69 -19.47 -22.45
CA ASP A 12 17.48 -18.32 -22.03
C ASP A 12 17.97 -18.46 -20.57
N GLU A 13 19.15 -17.91 -20.30
CA GLU A 13 19.64 -17.73 -18.94
C GLU A 13 19.00 -16.48 -18.31
N VAL A 14 18.42 -16.63 -17.12
CA VAL A 14 17.67 -15.56 -16.46
C VAL A 14 18.23 -15.24 -15.09
N HIS A 15 18.49 -13.95 -14.86
CA HIS A 15 18.95 -13.42 -13.58
C HIS A 15 17.97 -12.38 -13.04
N PHE A 16 17.79 -12.35 -11.72
CA PHE A 16 17.04 -11.31 -11.04
C PHE A 16 17.92 -10.49 -10.12
N VAL A 17 17.83 -9.17 -10.30
CA VAL A 17 18.63 -8.19 -9.57
C VAL A 17 17.72 -7.14 -8.95
N LYS A 18 18.04 -6.72 -7.74
CA LYS A 18 17.36 -5.64 -7.04
C LYS A 18 18.30 -4.44 -6.90
N GLY A 19 17.94 -3.32 -7.53
CA GLY A 19 18.75 -2.10 -7.50
C GLY A 19 19.80 -2.05 -8.60
N CYS A 20 20.88 -1.30 -8.38
CA CYS A 20 21.97 -1.11 -9.34
C CYS A 20 23.21 -1.86 -8.85
N VAL A 21 23.57 -2.94 -9.53
CA VAL A 21 24.70 -3.83 -9.17
C VAL A 21 25.77 -3.78 -10.26
N ALA A 22 27.02 -3.53 -9.86
CA ALA A 22 28.15 -3.29 -10.76
C ALA A 22 28.48 -4.47 -11.67
N SER A 23 28.59 -5.68 -11.12
CA SER A 23 28.88 -6.90 -11.90
C SER A 23 27.89 -7.10 -13.04
N PHE A 24 26.60 -6.91 -12.78
CA PHE A 24 25.55 -7.00 -13.80
C PHE A 24 25.61 -5.89 -14.85
N ARG A 25 26.14 -4.71 -14.51
CA ARG A 25 26.32 -3.62 -15.48
C ARG A 25 27.52 -3.84 -16.40
N GLU A 26 28.54 -4.55 -15.92
CA GLU A 26 29.76 -4.87 -16.67
C GLU A 26 29.55 -6.04 -17.65
N THR A 27 28.52 -6.85 -17.44
CA THR A 27 28.07 -7.88 -18.39
C THR A 27 27.20 -7.26 -19.50
N THR A 28 27.38 -7.72 -20.74
CA THR A 28 26.45 -7.37 -21.84
C THR A 28 25.32 -8.39 -21.89
N TRP A 29 24.08 -7.92 -21.76
CA TRP A 29 22.87 -8.71 -21.78
C TRP A 29 22.14 -8.56 -23.12
N ASP A 30 21.57 -9.65 -23.61
CA ASP A 30 20.70 -9.61 -24.79
C ASP A 30 19.39 -8.88 -24.50
N ARG A 31 18.90 -8.93 -23.26
CA ARG A 31 17.69 -8.24 -22.85
C ARG A 31 17.69 -7.93 -21.35
N ILE A 32 17.22 -6.74 -20.98
CA ILE A 32 17.02 -6.32 -19.59
C ILE A 32 15.57 -5.89 -19.40
N TYR A 33 14.95 -6.35 -18.32
CA TYR A 33 13.62 -5.94 -17.92
C TYR A 33 13.66 -5.10 -16.64
N VAL A 34 13.09 -3.90 -16.69
CA VAL A 34 12.91 -3.05 -15.51
C VAL A 34 11.42 -3.03 -15.14
N SER A 35 11.07 -3.73 -14.06
CA SER A 35 9.70 -3.72 -13.52
C SER A 35 9.49 -2.51 -12.63
N THR A 36 8.40 -1.77 -12.87
CA THR A 36 8.06 -0.54 -12.16
C THR A 36 6.80 -0.71 -11.32
N LEU A 37 6.80 -0.10 -10.12
CA LEU A 37 5.65 -0.05 -9.22
C LEU A 37 5.02 1.35 -9.27
N PHE A 38 5.11 2.13 -8.21
CA PHE A 38 4.46 3.44 -8.13
C PHE A 38 5.19 4.55 -8.91
N THR A 39 4.43 5.50 -9.44
CA THR A 39 4.94 6.65 -10.21
C THR A 39 5.84 7.57 -9.42
N PHE A 40 5.65 7.67 -8.10
CA PHE A 40 6.52 8.45 -7.23
C PHE A 40 7.93 7.85 -7.04
N PHE A 41 8.20 6.66 -7.59
CA PHE A 41 9.55 6.10 -7.69
C PHE A 41 10.25 6.46 -9.00
N TRP A 42 9.76 7.49 -9.71
CA TRP A 42 10.33 8.00 -10.95
C TRP A 42 11.84 8.14 -10.89
N SER A 43 12.38 8.87 -9.90
CA SER A 43 13.82 9.13 -9.81
C SER A 43 14.66 7.85 -9.71
N ALA A 44 14.27 6.93 -8.81
CA ALA A 44 14.95 5.65 -8.65
C ALA A 44 14.86 4.81 -9.94
N THR A 45 13.70 4.79 -10.59
CA THR A 45 13.54 4.05 -11.85
C THR A 45 14.42 4.64 -12.96
N MET A 46 14.43 5.96 -13.13
CA MET A 46 15.26 6.61 -14.15
C MET A 46 16.74 6.37 -13.89
N GLN A 47 17.16 6.35 -12.63
CA GLN A 47 18.52 5.99 -12.25
C GLN A 47 18.84 4.55 -12.66
N THR A 48 17.96 3.58 -12.35
CA THR A 48 18.14 2.18 -12.72
C THR A 48 18.19 1.97 -14.24
N VAL A 49 17.25 2.56 -14.99
CA VAL A 49 17.24 2.46 -16.47
C VAL A 49 18.54 3.00 -17.06
N LYS A 50 18.95 4.22 -16.66
CA LYS A 50 20.19 4.83 -17.14
C LYS A 50 21.44 4.06 -16.74
N TYR A 51 21.42 3.41 -15.58
CA TYR A 51 22.52 2.59 -15.10
C TYR A 51 22.75 1.37 -16.00
N TYR A 52 21.67 0.66 -16.34
CA TYR A 52 21.70 -0.57 -17.14
C TYR A 52 21.66 -0.37 -18.64
N LEU A 53 21.38 0.84 -19.13
CA LEU A 53 21.44 1.16 -20.57
C LEU A 53 22.80 0.83 -21.22
N ARG A 54 23.88 0.86 -20.44
CA ARG A 54 25.23 0.51 -20.91
C ARG A 54 25.49 -1.00 -20.98
N ALA A 55 24.58 -1.80 -20.42
CA ALA A 55 24.70 -3.24 -20.32
C ALA A 55 23.90 -3.96 -21.44
N VAL A 56 23.36 -3.22 -22.41
CA VAL A 56 22.64 -3.76 -23.57
C VAL A 56 23.21 -3.17 -24.86
N ARG A 57 23.09 -3.90 -25.97
CA ARG A 57 23.60 -3.46 -27.29
C ARG A 57 22.79 -2.33 -27.92
N SER A 58 21.50 -2.24 -27.58
CA SER A 58 20.59 -1.20 -28.06
C SER A 58 19.59 -0.82 -26.95
N PRO A 59 19.16 0.44 -26.85
CA PRO A 59 18.11 0.87 -25.90
C PRO A 59 16.81 0.06 -25.99
N GLU A 60 16.48 -0.48 -27.17
CA GLU A 60 15.29 -1.32 -27.39
C GLU A 60 15.36 -2.68 -26.65
N ASN A 61 16.56 -3.15 -26.32
CA ASN A 61 16.79 -4.37 -25.55
C ASN A 61 16.61 -4.16 -24.04
N LEU A 62 16.49 -2.91 -23.58
CA LEU A 62 16.07 -2.60 -22.21
C LEU A 62 14.58 -2.25 -22.25
N ILE A 63 13.77 -3.11 -21.63
CA ILE A 63 12.31 -2.98 -21.66
C ILE A 63 11.81 -2.57 -20.27
N VAL A 64 11.07 -1.46 -20.21
CA VAL A 64 10.46 -0.98 -18.96
C VAL A 64 8.98 -1.36 -18.95
N GLY A 65 8.52 -2.01 -17.88
CA GLY A 65 7.13 -2.45 -17.74
C GLY A 65 6.58 -2.21 -16.33
N GLY A 66 5.31 -2.55 -16.11
CA GLY A 66 4.65 -2.43 -14.80
C GLY A 66 3.80 -1.18 -14.65
N VAL A 67 3.47 -0.84 -13.39
CA VAL A 67 2.42 0.14 -13.06
C VAL A 67 2.80 1.55 -13.51
N MET A 68 3.99 2.04 -13.13
CA MET A 68 4.45 3.36 -13.56
C MET A 68 4.64 3.42 -15.08
N ALA A 69 5.20 2.37 -15.67
CA ALA A 69 5.40 2.27 -17.11
C ALA A 69 4.10 2.42 -17.89
N THR A 70 3.02 1.80 -17.39
CA THR A 70 1.68 1.94 -17.97
C THR A 70 1.12 3.35 -17.83
N LEU A 71 1.38 4.02 -16.70
CA LEU A 71 0.80 5.33 -16.39
C LEU A 71 1.57 6.51 -17.01
N LEU A 72 2.88 6.35 -17.22
CA LEU A 72 3.80 7.40 -17.65
C LEU A 72 4.64 6.96 -18.87
N GLN A 73 4.06 6.13 -19.76
CA GLN A 73 4.75 5.54 -20.91
C GLN A 73 5.55 6.59 -21.71
N SER A 74 4.84 7.60 -22.23
CA SER A 74 5.44 8.61 -23.10
C SER A 74 6.52 9.44 -22.40
N ASP A 75 6.40 9.62 -21.08
CA ASP A 75 7.42 10.32 -20.30
C ASP A 75 8.70 9.50 -20.19
N ILE A 76 8.58 8.18 -19.97
CA ILE A 76 9.73 7.27 -19.86
C ILE A 76 10.44 7.16 -21.20
N GLU A 77 9.69 6.92 -22.28
CA GLU A 77 10.24 6.82 -23.65
C GLU A 77 11.01 8.10 -24.00
N LYS A 78 10.42 9.28 -23.78
CA LYS A 78 11.10 10.56 -24.04
C LYS A 78 12.35 10.76 -23.18
N ALA A 79 12.34 10.29 -21.93
CA ALA A 79 13.44 10.52 -20.99
C ALA A 79 14.63 9.56 -21.16
N THR A 80 14.42 8.42 -21.83
CA THR A 80 15.39 7.31 -21.82
C THR A 80 15.63 6.66 -23.19
N GLY A 81 14.71 6.82 -24.14
CA GLY A 81 14.78 6.19 -25.46
C GLY A 81 14.56 4.68 -25.45
N VAL A 82 14.12 4.11 -24.33
CA VAL A 82 13.93 2.66 -24.17
C VAL A 82 12.52 2.23 -24.57
N ARG A 83 12.36 0.95 -24.89
CA ARG A 83 11.05 0.34 -25.13
C ARG A 83 10.25 0.30 -23.83
N VAL A 84 9.00 0.75 -23.89
CA VAL A 84 8.04 0.63 -22.78
C VAL A 84 6.92 -0.31 -23.14
N LEU A 85 6.62 -1.26 -22.26
CA LEU A 85 5.47 -2.17 -22.39
C LEU A 85 4.39 -1.79 -21.37
N PRO A 86 3.32 -1.08 -21.81
CA PRO A 86 2.21 -0.75 -20.94
C PRO A 86 1.25 -1.93 -20.78
N GLY A 87 0.52 -1.94 -19.67
CA GLY A 87 -0.56 -2.89 -19.41
C GLY A 87 -0.06 -4.30 -19.09
N LEU A 88 -0.84 -5.29 -19.51
CA LEU A 88 -0.62 -6.71 -19.20
C LEU A 88 0.02 -7.43 -20.38
N LEU A 89 0.80 -8.48 -20.06
CA LEU A 89 1.31 -9.44 -21.05
C LEU A 89 0.30 -10.59 -21.26
N ASP A 90 -0.95 -10.24 -21.55
CA ASP A 90 -2.13 -11.13 -21.50
C ASP A 90 -2.57 -11.71 -22.85
N ARG A 91 -1.81 -11.43 -23.92
CA ARG A 91 -2.05 -11.95 -25.27
C ARG A 91 -0.72 -12.41 -25.91
N PRO A 92 -0.78 -13.32 -26.91
CA PRO A 92 0.39 -13.69 -27.70
C PRO A 92 0.99 -12.48 -28.41
N GLY A 93 2.28 -12.54 -28.78
CA GLY A 93 2.91 -11.50 -29.59
C GLY A 93 3.30 -10.21 -28.86
N ILE A 94 2.91 -10.01 -27.59
CA ILE A 94 3.18 -8.73 -26.89
C ILE A 94 4.68 -8.54 -26.64
N LEU A 95 5.35 -9.60 -26.18
CA LEU A 95 6.78 -9.53 -25.85
C LEU A 95 7.62 -9.70 -27.12
N ASP A 96 7.41 -10.82 -27.81
CA ASP A 96 8.01 -11.19 -29.08
C ASP A 96 6.89 -11.55 -30.07
N SER A 97 6.87 -10.92 -31.24
CA SER A 97 5.73 -10.92 -32.17
C SER A 97 5.39 -12.27 -32.79
N ASP A 98 6.37 -13.17 -32.86
CA ASP A 98 6.27 -14.54 -33.35
C ASP A 98 5.89 -15.55 -32.26
N SER A 99 5.88 -15.13 -30.98
CA SER A 99 5.55 -16.00 -29.86
C SER A 99 4.04 -16.19 -29.69
N THR A 100 3.63 -17.45 -29.62
CA THR A 100 2.25 -17.85 -29.31
C THR A 100 1.96 -17.88 -27.80
N VAL A 101 2.97 -17.67 -26.96
CA VAL A 101 2.86 -17.81 -25.51
C VAL A 101 2.22 -16.58 -24.88
N VAL A 102 1.21 -16.80 -24.03
CA VAL A 102 0.64 -15.77 -23.17
C VAL A 102 1.40 -15.74 -21.85
N VAL A 103 2.33 -14.79 -21.70
CA VAL A 103 3.25 -14.70 -20.54
C VAL A 103 2.47 -14.62 -19.22
N ASP A 104 1.38 -13.86 -19.16
CA ASP A 104 0.55 -13.76 -17.95
C ASP A 104 -0.23 -15.05 -17.62
N GLY A 105 -0.29 -16.01 -18.54
CA GLY A 105 -0.86 -17.34 -18.30
C GLY A 105 0.12 -18.37 -17.73
N LEU A 106 1.42 -18.04 -17.68
CA LEU A 106 2.46 -18.98 -17.26
C LEU A 106 2.49 -19.21 -15.75
N ILE A 107 2.95 -20.41 -15.37
CA ILE A 107 3.31 -20.72 -13.99
C ILE A 107 4.49 -19.82 -13.60
N PRO A 108 4.35 -18.98 -12.57
CA PRO A 108 5.43 -18.10 -12.12
C PRO A 108 6.67 -18.88 -11.68
N ASP A 109 7.85 -18.43 -12.10
CA ASP A 109 9.13 -18.95 -11.62
C ASP A 109 9.41 -18.47 -10.20
N TYR A 110 9.37 -19.38 -9.22
CA TYR A 110 9.62 -19.10 -7.80
C TYR A 110 11.12 -19.16 -7.48
N GLN A 111 11.88 -20.00 -8.18
CA GLN A 111 13.32 -20.15 -7.99
C GLN A 111 14.08 -18.85 -8.31
N ILE A 112 13.54 -18.00 -9.18
CA ILE A 112 14.13 -16.67 -9.46
C ILE A 112 14.28 -15.79 -8.20
N LEU A 113 13.55 -16.09 -7.12
CA LEU A 113 13.66 -15.34 -5.87
C LEU A 113 14.86 -15.78 -5.03
N GLU A 114 15.43 -16.96 -5.32
CA GLU A 114 16.65 -17.49 -4.67
C GLU A 114 17.92 -16.80 -5.19
N SER A 115 17.84 -16.06 -6.29
CA SER A 115 18.98 -15.34 -6.87
C SER A 115 19.32 -14.04 -6.16
N ILE A 116 18.63 -13.69 -5.08
CA ILE A 116 18.89 -12.48 -4.29
C ILE A 116 18.89 -12.78 -2.79
N GLU A 117 19.61 -11.96 -2.02
CA GLU A 117 19.69 -12.10 -0.56
C GLU A 117 18.41 -11.67 0.17
N TYR A 118 17.54 -10.89 -0.48
CA TYR A 118 16.34 -10.36 0.15
C TYR A 118 15.25 -11.43 0.28
N GLU A 119 14.92 -11.80 1.51
CA GLU A 119 13.82 -12.72 1.78
C GLU A 119 12.45 -12.06 1.61
N TYR A 120 11.65 -12.56 0.67
CA TYR A 120 10.26 -12.14 0.52
C TYR A 120 9.36 -12.79 1.59
N PRO A 121 8.56 -12.00 2.33
CA PRO A 121 7.67 -12.54 3.38
C PRO A 121 6.61 -13.54 2.89
N VAL A 122 6.34 -13.58 1.58
CA VAL A 122 5.31 -14.39 0.94
C VAL A 122 5.86 -15.61 0.20
N ARG A 123 7.08 -16.06 0.53
CA ARG A 123 7.78 -17.16 -0.17
C ARG A 123 7.09 -18.52 -0.10
N ASP A 124 6.31 -18.76 0.96
CA ASP A 124 5.56 -20.02 1.18
C ASP A 124 4.05 -19.83 0.92
N ALA A 125 3.71 -19.19 -0.21
CA ALA A 125 2.34 -18.98 -0.62
C ALA A 125 2.15 -19.15 -2.12
N TYR A 126 1.01 -19.67 -2.55
CA TYR A 126 0.57 -19.54 -3.93
C TYR A 126 0.14 -18.10 -4.18
N ILE A 127 0.83 -17.42 -5.10
CA ILE A 127 0.45 -16.10 -5.61
C ILE A 127 -0.39 -16.29 -6.87
N ALA A 128 -1.68 -15.96 -6.77
CA ALA A 128 -2.66 -16.26 -7.81
C ALA A 128 -3.69 -15.14 -8.01
N TYR A 129 -4.53 -15.32 -9.03
CA TYR A 129 -5.67 -14.45 -9.33
C TYR A 129 -6.90 -15.31 -9.60
N ALA A 130 -8.03 -14.99 -8.98
CA ALA A 130 -9.33 -15.58 -9.32
C ALA A 130 -10.15 -14.69 -10.28
N THR A 131 -9.78 -13.42 -10.38
CA THR A 131 -10.36 -12.36 -11.22
C THR A 131 -9.25 -11.37 -11.61
N ARG A 132 -9.51 -10.56 -12.64
CA ARG A 132 -8.61 -9.45 -13.06
C ARG A 132 -9.43 -8.21 -13.40
N GLY A 133 -8.85 -7.04 -13.20
CA GLY A 133 -9.49 -5.74 -13.34
C GLY A 133 -10.48 -5.43 -12.22
N CYS A 134 -11.09 -4.26 -12.27
CA CYS A 134 -12.15 -3.85 -11.37
C CYS A 134 -13.19 -3.05 -12.17
N PRO A 135 -14.50 -3.32 -12.05
CA PRO A 135 -15.51 -2.57 -12.80
C PRO A 135 -15.77 -1.17 -12.21
N ASN A 136 -15.25 -0.87 -11.02
CA ASN A 136 -15.40 0.43 -10.39
C ASN A 136 -14.37 1.41 -10.99
N ARG A 137 -14.74 2.68 -11.16
CA ARG A 137 -13.89 3.73 -11.75
C ARG A 137 -13.44 4.76 -10.71
N CYS A 138 -12.91 4.31 -9.57
CA CYS A 138 -12.47 5.19 -8.49
C CYS A 138 -11.36 6.14 -8.97
N GLY A 139 -11.50 7.45 -8.73
CA GLY A 139 -10.57 8.47 -9.25
C GLY A 139 -9.14 8.37 -8.73
N PHE A 140 -8.95 7.78 -7.55
CA PHE A 140 -7.65 7.54 -6.93
C PHE A 140 -6.97 6.24 -7.41
N CYS A 141 -7.64 5.40 -8.19
CA CYS A 141 -7.20 4.04 -8.50
C CYS A 141 -6.70 3.90 -9.95
N ALA A 142 -5.55 3.24 -10.12
CA ALA A 142 -4.96 2.99 -11.43
C ALA A 142 -5.51 1.76 -12.16
N VAL A 143 -6.30 0.90 -11.50
CA VAL A 143 -6.69 -0.42 -12.02
C VAL A 143 -7.33 -0.34 -13.40
N ASN A 144 -8.26 0.58 -13.67
CA ASN A 144 -8.90 0.68 -14.99
C ASN A 144 -7.95 1.12 -16.11
N LYS A 145 -6.80 1.72 -15.78
CA LYS A 145 -5.78 2.08 -16.78
C LYS A 145 -4.87 0.90 -17.09
N ILE A 146 -4.64 0.03 -16.11
CA ILE A 146 -3.72 -1.11 -16.20
C ILE A 146 -4.44 -2.37 -16.68
N GLU A 147 -5.62 -2.61 -16.11
CA GLU A 147 -6.49 -3.77 -16.35
C GLU A 147 -7.90 -3.25 -16.71
N PRO A 148 -8.08 -2.69 -17.92
CA PRO A 148 -9.31 -1.99 -18.32
C PRO A 148 -10.53 -2.91 -18.41
N THR A 149 -10.31 -4.21 -18.63
CA THR A 149 -11.37 -5.21 -18.78
C THR A 149 -11.49 -6.05 -17.51
N PHE A 150 -12.70 -6.09 -16.94
CA PHE A 150 -12.96 -6.96 -15.80
C PHE A 150 -13.16 -8.41 -16.23
N ARG A 151 -12.25 -9.28 -15.82
CA ARG A 151 -12.35 -10.73 -16.01
C ARG A 151 -12.98 -11.37 -14.78
N HIS A 152 -14.19 -11.91 -14.96
CA HIS A 152 -14.95 -12.53 -13.88
C HIS A 152 -14.34 -13.83 -13.34
N TYR A 153 -13.51 -14.52 -14.11
CA TYR A 153 -13.00 -15.83 -13.68
C TYR A 153 -11.64 -16.15 -14.29
N CYS A 154 -10.70 -16.43 -13.40
CA CYS A 154 -9.39 -17.01 -13.66
C CYS A 154 -9.35 -18.37 -12.94
N PRO A 155 -9.13 -19.49 -13.65
CA PRO A 155 -9.18 -20.82 -13.03
C PRO A 155 -8.04 -21.04 -12.03
N LEU A 156 -8.31 -20.86 -10.73
CA LEU A 156 -7.35 -21.09 -9.65
C LEU A 156 -6.74 -22.51 -9.69
N PRO A 157 -7.51 -23.60 -9.93
CA PRO A 157 -6.94 -24.94 -9.89
C PRO A 157 -5.82 -25.16 -10.90
N ARG A 158 -5.88 -24.51 -12.07
CA ARG A 158 -4.82 -24.59 -13.07
C ARG A 158 -3.52 -23.98 -12.57
N GLN A 159 -3.60 -22.80 -11.96
CA GLN A 159 -2.41 -22.08 -11.49
C GLN A 159 -1.80 -22.75 -10.24
N VAL A 160 -2.64 -23.17 -9.30
CA VAL A 160 -2.19 -23.79 -8.04
C VAL A 160 -1.57 -25.16 -8.30
N LYS A 161 -2.22 -26.02 -9.09
CA LYS A 161 -1.64 -27.33 -9.46
C LYS A 161 -0.32 -27.17 -10.21
N GLY A 162 -0.24 -26.29 -11.20
CA GLY A 162 1.01 -26.09 -11.93
C GLY A 162 2.15 -25.52 -11.07
N ILE A 163 1.85 -24.73 -10.02
CA ILE A 163 2.87 -24.33 -9.03
C ILE A 163 3.28 -25.52 -8.17
N GLU A 164 2.33 -26.33 -7.73
CA GLU A 164 2.55 -27.49 -6.87
C GLU A 164 3.35 -28.60 -7.57
N ASP A 165 3.07 -28.86 -8.85
CA ASP A 165 3.78 -29.84 -9.67
C ASP A 165 5.27 -29.52 -9.81
N VAL A 166 5.64 -28.23 -9.78
CA VAL A 166 7.03 -27.76 -9.99
C VAL A 166 7.74 -27.47 -8.66
N TYR A 167 7.04 -26.86 -7.69
CA TYR A 167 7.65 -26.32 -6.47
C TYR A 167 7.13 -26.96 -5.19
N GLY A 168 6.28 -27.99 -5.30
CA GLY A 168 5.60 -28.63 -4.18
C GLY A 168 4.51 -27.75 -3.55
N PRO A 169 3.81 -28.30 -2.54
CA PRO A 169 2.71 -27.61 -1.89
C PRO A 169 3.18 -26.36 -1.14
N LYS A 170 2.37 -25.29 -1.15
CA LYS A 170 2.62 -24.05 -0.40
C LYS A 170 1.64 -23.87 0.75
N GLN A 171 2.07 -23.22 1.83
CA GLN A 171 1.27 -23.03 3.03
C GLN A 171 0.00 -22.22 2.77
N ASP A 172 0.15 -21.03 2.17
CA ASP A 172 -0.91 -20.03 2.06
C ASP A 172 -1.36 -19.77 0.60
N LEU A 173 -2.53 -19.16 0.43
CA LEU A 173 -3.06 -18.70 -0.86
C LEU A 173 -3.25 -17.18 -0.83
N ILE A 174 -2.46 -16.46 -1.61
CA ILE A 174 -2.55 -15.00 -1.75
C ILE A 174 -3.14 -14.66 -3.11
N LEU A 175 -4.30 -14.01 -3.07
CA LEU A 175 -5.06 -13.59 -4.23
C LEU A 175 -4.91 -12.09 -4.45
N LEU A 176 -4.33 -11.72 -5.59
CA LEU A 176 -4.05 -10.33 -5.97
C LEU A 176 -5.21 -9.67 -6.75
N ASP A 177 -6.39 -10.26 -6.67
CA ASP A 177 -7.64 -9.81 -7.27
C ASP A 177 -7.97 -8.35 -6.91
N ASN A 178 -8.24 -7.51 -7.92
CA ASN A 178 -8.64 -6.12 -7.67
C ASN A 178 -10.07 -5.98 -7.11
N ASN A 179 -11.00 -6.88 -7.47
CA ASN A 179 -12.36 -6.89 -6.91
C ASN A 179 -13.07 -8.25 -7.10
N VAL A 180 -12.71 -9.23 -6.27
CA VAL A 180 -13.31 -10.58 -6.35
C VAL A 180 -14.83 -10.58 -6.17
N LEU A 181 -15.37 -9.69 -5.31
CA LEU A 181 -16.81 -9.62 -5.02
C LEU A 181 -17.63 -9.10 -6.19
N ALA A 182 -17.01 -8.45 -7.18
CA ALA A 182 -17.69 -8.06 -8.41
C ALA A 182 -17.91 -9.24 -9.36
N SER A 183 -17.29 -10.39 -9.13
CA SER A 183 -17.43 -11.55 -10.00
C SER A 183 -18.83 -12.16 -9.98
N ARG A 184 -19.37 -12.46 -11.17
CA ARG A 184 -20.57 -13.29 -11.33
C ARG A 184 -20.28 -14.77 -11.01
N SER A 185 -19.01 -15.17 -11.05
CA SER A 185 -18.52 -16.52 -10.75
C SER A 185 -18.06 -16.66 -9.29
N PHE A 186 -18.40 -15.73 -8.40
CA PHE A 186 -17.92 -15.72 -7.01
C PHE A 186 -18.14 -17.05 -6.28
N LYS A 187 -19.34 -17.66 -6.40
CA LYS A 187 -19.63 -18.97 -5.79
C LYS A 187 -18.67 -20.06 -6.29
N ARG A 188 -18.34 -20.06 -7.59
CA ARG A 188 -17.40 -21.00 -8.19
C ARG A 188 -15.98 -20.77 -7.66
N ILE A 189 -15.54 -19.52 -7.59
CA ILE A 189 -14.22 -19.15 -7.04
C ILE A 189 -14.05 -19.67 -5.61
N ILE A 190 -15.06 -19.49 -4.75
CA ILE A 190 -15.03 -20.02 -3.39
C ILE A 190 -14.98 -21.56 -3.38
N GLY A 191 -15.74 -22.20 -4.29
CA GLY A 191 -15.66 -23.66 -4.50
C GLY A 191 -14.26 -24.13 -4.87
N ASP A 192 -13.58 -23.43 -5.78
CA ASP A 192 -12.20 -23.75 -6.18
C ASP A 192 -11.23 -23.60 -5.00
N ILE A 193 -11.33 -22.50 -4.23
CA ILE A 193 -10.49 -22.28 -3.03
C ILE A 193 -10.62 -23.45 -2.05
N ARG A 194 -11.84 -23.89 -1.76
CA ARG A 194 -12.09 -25.02 -0.88
C ARG A 194 -11.57 -26.33 -1.44
N HIS A 195 -11.83 -26.60 -2.73
CA HIS A 195 -11.34 -27.80 -3.41
C HIS A 195 -9.81 -27.92 -3.38
N LEU A 196 -9.11 -26.78 -3.38
CA LEU A 196 -7.65 -26.72 -3.26
C LEU A 196 -7.12 -26.86 -1.82
N GLY A 197 -7.99 -27.20 -0.86
CA GLY A 197 -7.63 -27.42 0.54
C GLY A 197 -7.41 -26.13 1.34
N PHE A 198 -8.10 -25.05 0.98
CA PHE A 198 -8.09 -23.77 1.71
C PHE A 198 -9.45 -23.43 2.34
N GLU A 199 -10.14 -24.45 2.84
CA GLU A 199 -11.37 -24.29 3.62
C GLU A 199 -11.10 -23.86 5.07
N ARG A 200 -12.12 -23.37 5.77
CA ARG A 200 -11.99 -22.91 7.16
C ARG A 200 -11.43 -24.04 8.03
N GLY A 201 -10.35 -23.76 8.77
CA GLY A 201 -9.69 -24.76 9.61
C GLY A 201 -8.65 -25.63 8.90
N ALA A 202 -8.46 -25.48 7.59
CA ALA A 202 -7.48 -26.26 6.85
C ALA A 202 -6.06 -26.07 7.41
N THR A 203 -5.30 -27.16 7.45
CA THR A 203 -3.90 -27.18 7.88
C THR A 203 -3.02 -27.80 6.81
N LEU A 204 -1.74 -27.44 6.83
CA LEU A 204 -0.67 -28.10 6.08
C LEU A 204 0.51 -28.23 7.04
N ASN A 205 1.08 -29.43 7.16
CA ASN A 205 2.20 -29.73 8.06
C ASN A 205 1.95 -29.26 9.50
N GLY A 206 0.73 -29.49 10.03
CA GLY A 206 0.34 -29.10 11.39
C GLY A 206 0.12 -27.58 11.60
N ARG A 207 0.26 -26.75 10.55
CA ARG A 207 0.06 -25.30 10.62
C ARG A 207 -1.20 -24.89 9.87
N MET A 208 -1.96 -23.94 10.42
CA MET A 208 -3.14 -23.37 9.76
C MET A 208 -2.79 -22.73 8.41
N ARG A 209 -3.55 -23.05 7.37
CA ARG A 209 -3.46 -22.38 6.07
C ARG A 209 -4.22 -21.06 6.11
N ARG A 210 -3.89 -20.14 5.20
CA ARG A 210 -4.57 -18.85 5.06
C ARG A 210 -4.95 -18.56 3.62
N VAL A 211 -6.11 -17.95 3.45
CA VAL A 211 -6.50 -17.26 2.22
C VAL A 211 -6.43 -15.77 2.48
N ASP A 212 -5.69 -15.06 1.64
CA ASP A 212 -5.49 -13.63 1.70
C ASP A 212 -5.94 -13.00 0.37
N PHE A 213 -7.13 -12.37 0.37
CA PHE A 213 -7.44 -11.38 -0.65
C PHE A 213 -6.66 -10.10 -0.32
N ASN A 214 -5.57 -9.88 -1.06
CA ASN A 214 -4.58 -8.87 -0.68
C ASN A 214 -5.09 -7.44 -0.84
N GLN A 215 -6.05 -7.26 -1.75
CA GLN A 215 -6.80 -6.02 -1.93
C GLN A 215 -8.04 -5.99 -1.02
N GLY A 216 -8.53 -4.78 -0.71
CA GLY A 216 -9.78 -4.61 0.04
C GLY A 216 -10.98 -5.08 -0.76
N VAL A 217 -11.83 -5.93 -0.16
CA VAL A 217 -13.09 -6.35 -0.78
C VAL A 217 -14.11 -5.20 -0.75
N ASP A 218 -14.91 -5.11 -1.81
CA ASP A 218 -15.90 -4.04 -1.99
C ASP A 218 -17.09 -4.20 -1.04
N ALA A 219 -17.17 -3.35 0.00
CA ALA A 219 -18.24 -3.37 1.01
C ALA A 219 -19.65 -3.23 0.41
N ARG A 220 -19.79 -2.58 -0.75
CA ARG A 220 -21.10 -2.41 -1.43
C ARG A 220 -21.59 -3.72 -2.05
N LYS A 221 -20.67 -4.65 -2.35
CA LYS A 221 -20.97 -5.94 -3.00
C LYS A 221 -20.96 -7.11 -2.04
N LEU A 222 -20.62 -6.88 -0.76
CA LEU A 222 -20.56 -7.89 0.28
C LEU A 222 -21.95 -8.13 0.89
N THR A 223 -22.65 -9.14 0.38
CA THR A 223 -23.96 -9.57 0.87
C THR A 223 -23.82 -10.68 1.91
N ASP A 224 -24.87 -10.97 2.69
CA ASP A 224 -24.88 -12.08 3.67
C ASP A 224 -24.53 -13.43 3.01
N LYS A 225 -25.12 -13.74 1.85
CA LYS A 225 -24.76 -14.94 1.06
C LYS A 225 -23.28 -14.99 0.68
N LYS A 226 -22.67 -13.86 0.33
CA LYS A 226 -21.23 -13.82 -0.02
C LYS A 226 -20.35 -13.92 1.22
N MET A 227 -20.76 -13.33 2.34
CA MET A 227 -20.05 -13.48 3.60
C MET A 227 -20.08 -14.93 4.08
N ALA A 228 -21.24 -15.59 4.02
CA ALA A 228 -21.38 -17.00 4.34
C ALA A 228 -20.42 -17.87 3.51
N LEU A 229 -20.29 -17.58 2.21
CA LEU A 229 -19.32 -18.26 1.35
C LEU A 229 -17.86 -17.97 1.76
N LEU A 230 -17.50 -16.71 2.03
CA LEU A 230 -16.16 -16.36 2.50
C LEU A 230 -15.80 -17.09 3.80
N ALA A 231 -16.75 -17.17 4.74
CA ALA A 231 -16.59 -17.84 6.03
C ALA A 231 -16.31 -19.35 5.91
N THR A 232 -16.60 -19.97 4.75
CA THR A 232 -16.22 -21.37 4.50
C THR A 232 -14.75 -21.56 4.09
N THR A 233 -14.01 -20.47 3.88
CA THR A 233 -12.59 -20.51 3.48
C THR A 233 -11.66 -20.22 4.66
N ALA A 234 -10.37 -20.52 4.52
CA ALA A 234 -9.33 -20.17 5.49
C ALA A 234 -8.99 -18.67 5.49
N ILE A 235 -9.96 -17.79 5.22
CA ILE A 235 -9.71 -16.36 5.05
C ILE A 235 -9.16 -15.70 6.31
N ARG A 236 -7.96 -15.12 6.20
CA ARG A 236 -7.28 -14.44 7.32
C ARG A 236 -6.14 -13.53 6.84
N PRO A 237 -6.27 -12.19 6.94
CA PRO A 237 -7.48 -11.44 7.32
C PRO A 237 -8.49 -11.35 6.15
N LEU A 238 -9.74 -11.02 6.46
CA LEU A 238 -10.65 -10.44 5.48
C LEU A 238 -10.46 -8.91 5.46
N ARG A 239 -10.05 -8.36 4.32
CA ARG A 239 -9.89 -6.91 4.16
C ARG A 239 -11.15 -6.29 3.62
N ILE A 240 -11.81 -5.40 4.36
CA ILE A 240 -13.01 -4.69 3.88
C ILE A 240 -12.63 -3.24 3.57
N ALA A 241 -12.90 -2.77 2.36
CA ALA A 241 -12.58 -1.39 1.96
C ALA A 241 -13.44 -0.37 2.73
N PHE A 242 -12.79 0.65 3.31
CA PHE A 242 -13.43 1.79 4.00
C PHE A 242 -12.92 3.13 3.43
N ASP A 243 -13.21 3.34 2.14
CA ASP A 243 -12.59 4.42 1.37
C ASP A 243 -13.02 5.83 1.81
N HIS A 244 -14.27 5.99 2.25
CA HIS A 244 -14.85 7.29 2.61
C HIS A 244 -15.67 7.21 3.90
N ILE A 245 -15.65 8.28 4.72
CA ILE A 245 -16.42 8.35 5.97
C ILE A 245 -17.94 8.25 5.73
N SER A 246 -18.43 8.73 4.58
CA SER A 246 -19.82 8.60 4.17
C SER A 246 -20.29 7.15 4.01
N MET A 247 -19.36 6.19 3.92
CA MET A 247 -19.66 4.76 3.89
C MET A 247 -19.79 4.15 5.30
N ARG A 248 -19.74 4.94 6.38
CA ARG A 248 -19.74 4.48 7.77
C ARG A 248 -20.78 3.39 8.03
N ASP A 249 -22.05 3.67 7.78
CA ASP A 249 -23.13 2.75 8.13
C ASP A 249 -23.05 1.45 7.33
N LEU A 250 -22.74 1.56 6.04
CA LEU A 250 -22.49 0.41 5.18
C LEU A 250 -21.31 -0.41 5.72
N TYR A 251 -20.17 0.22 6.01
CA TYR A 251 -18.97 -0.44 6.51
C TYR A 251 -19.23 -1.17 7.84
N VAL A 252 -19.82 -0.47 8.81
CA VAL A 252 -20.21 -1.02 10.12
C VAL A 252 -21.13 -2.23 9.92
N SER A 253 -22.13 -2.14 9.05
CA SER A 253 -23.03 -3.27 8.76
C SER A 253 -22.28 -4.48 8.17
N ARG A 254 -21.21 -4.26 7.38
CA ARG A 254 -20.40 -5.34 6.79
C ARG A 254 -19.45 -5.97 7.79
N VAL A 255 -18.92 -5.20 8.73
CA VAL A 255 -18.13 -5.74 9.86
C VAL A 255 -19.02 -6.58 10.78
N ARG A 256 -20.20 -6.07 11.16
CA ARG A 256 -21.18 -6.86 11.94
C ARG A 256 -21.59 -8.14 11.23
N LEU A 257 -21.76 -8.06 9.91
CA LEU A 257 -22.02 -9.24 9.08
C LEU A 257 -20.85 -10.23 9.10
N ALA A 258 -19.60 -9.75 9.06
CA ALA A 258 -18.41 -10.61 9.21
C ALA A 258 -18.42 -11.33 10.57
N ALA A 259 -18.66 -10.58 11.65
CA ALA A 259 -18.73 -11.11 13.01
C ALA A 259 -19.86 -12.14 13.18
N LYS A 260 -21.04 -11.88 12.60
CA LYS A 260 -22.17 -12.84 12.56
C LYS A 260 -21.78 -14.20 11.95
N HIS A 261 -20.89 -14.19 10.95
CA HIS A 261 -20.37 -15.40 10.30
C HIS A 261 -19.02 -15.86 10.88
N GLU A 262 -18.66 -15.38 12.07
CA GLU A 262 -17.44 -15.73 12.81
C GLU A 262 -16.12 -15.39 12.08
N VAL A 263 -16.16 -14.46 11.14
CA VAL A 263 -14.96 -13.91 10.48
C VAL A 263 -14.46 -12.73 11.31
N LEU A 264 -13.67 -13.02 12.34
CA LEU A 264 -13.23 -12.02 13.33
C LEU A 264 -11.89 -11.36 12.99
N ASN A 265 -11.06 -12.00 12.17
CA ASN A 265 -9.75 -11.45 11.78
C ASN A 265 -9.91 -10.58 10.54
N LEU A 266 -9.92 -9.27 10.72
CA LEU A 266 -10.26 -8.29 9.70
C LEU A 266 -9.13 -7.30 9.51
N SER A 267 -9.10 -6.59 8.39
CA SER A 267 -8.23 -5.42 8.25
C SER A 267 -8.80 -4.44 7.22
N ASN A 268 -8.20 -3.26 7.11
CA ASN A 268 -8.48 -2.34 6.02
C ASN A 268 -7.25 -1.50 5.65
N TYR A 269 -7.27 -0.97 4.43
CA TYR A 269 -6.42 0.14 4.05
C TYR A 269 -7.22 1.42 4.21
N VAL A 270 -6.64 2.43 4.86
CA VAL A 270 -7.32 3.72 5.08
C VAL A 270 -6.57 4.79 4.28
N LEU A 271 -7.10 5.09 3.10
CA LEU A 271 -6.57 6.15 2.25
C LEU A 271 -6.81 7.51 2.93
N TYR A 272 -5.77 8.32 3.04
CA TYR A 272 -5.88 9.72 3.48
C TYR A 272 -5.21 10.67 2.51
N ASN A 273 -5.40 11.98 2.67
CA ASN A 273 -4.79 13.00 1.81
C ASN A 273 -5.35 13.04 0.37
N TYR A 274 -6.58 12.53 0.13
CA TYR A 274 -7.22 12.60 -1.19
C TYR A 274 -8.27 13.72 -1.27
N THR A 275 -9.46 13.47 -0.75
CA THR A 275 -10.55 14.46 -0.60
C THR A 275 -11.07 14.50 0.83
N ASP A 276 -10.58 13.60 1.69
CA ASP A 276 -10.94 13.47 3.08
C ASP A 276 -10.31 14.59 3.92
N THR A 277 -10.95 14.92 5.04
CA THR A 277 -10.38 15.79 6.08
C THR A 277 -9.55 14.97 7.08
N PRO A 278 -8.68 15.61 7.89
CA PRO A 278 -8.01 14.95 9.02
C PRO A 278 -8.99 14.28 9.99
N SER A 279 -10.17 14.89 10.21
CA SER A 279 -11.23 14.32 11.04
C SER A 279 -11.82 13.05 10.43
N ASP A 280 -12.10 13.03 9.12
CA ASP A 280 -12.60 11.84 8.42
C ASP A 280 -11.61 10.67 8.48
N PHE A 281 -10.31 10.97 8.37
CA PHE A 281 -9.24 9.98 8.54
C PHE A 281 -9.24 9.41 9.96
N TYR A 282 -9.26 10.27 10.98
CA TYR A 282 -9.31 9.84 12.38
C TYR A 282 -10.54 8.98 12.68
N GLN A 283 -11.72 9.45 12.30
CA GLN A 283 -12.99 8.75 12.56
C GLN A 283 -13.01 7.35 11.94
N ARG A 284 -12.53 7.21 10.71
CA ARG A 284 -12.45 5.89 10.05
C ARG A 284 -11.55 4.91 10.81
N LEU A 285 -10.48 5.38 11.44
CA LEU A 285 -9.61 4.55 12.28
C LEU A 285 -10.28 4.19 13.62
N ARG A 286 -10.86 5.19 14.29
CA ARG A 286 -11.53 5.02 15.59
C ARG A 286 -12.68 4.01 15.50
N ILE A 287 -13.51 4.10 14.46
CA ILE A 287 -14.63 3.17 14.22
C ILE A 287 -14.15 1.70 14.22
N ASN A 288 -12.97 1.40 13.66
CA ASN A 288 -12.46 0.03 13.66
C ASN A 288 -12.11 -0.45 15.08
N CYS A 289 -11.55 0.43 15.92
CA CYS A 289 -11.20 0.10 17.29
C CYS A 289 -12.45 -0.13 18.15
N GLU A 290 -13.47 0.73 18.00
CA GLU A 290 -14.75 0.61 18.68
C GLU A 290 -15.46 -0.70 18.29
N LEU A 291 -15.45 -1.06 17.00
CA LEU A 291 -16.01 -2.32 16.52
C LEU A 291 -15.26 -3.55 17.07
N ASN A 292 -13.95 -3.44 17.30
CA ASN A 292 -13.18 -4.53 17.92
C ASN A 292 -13.59 -4.77 19.36
N GLU A 293 -13.78 -3.72 20.15
CA GLU A 293 -14.26 -3.84 21.54
C GLU A 293 -15.69 -4.38 21.59
N GLU A 294 -16.56 -3.89 20.71
CA GLU A 294 -17.97 -4.28 20.70
C GLU A 294 -18.18 -5.73 20.22
N LEU A 295 -17.49 -6.14 19.15
CA LEU A 295 -17.77 -7.40 18.45
C LEU A 295 -16.74 -8.49 18.70
N GLY A 296 -15.67 -8.21 19.44
CA GLY A 296 -14.53 -9.13 19.60
C GLY A 296 -13.73 -9.36 18.30
N THR A 297 -13.90 -8.51 17.29
CA THR A 297 -13.11 -8.56 16.05
C THR A 297 -11.68 -8.09 16.30
N GLN A 298 -10.80 -8.35 15.32
CA GLN A 298 -9.39 -7.94 15.32
C GLN A 298 -9.09 -7.17 14.04
N ILE A 299 -9.75 -6.03 13.85
CA ILE A 299 -9.54 -5.10 12.74
C ILE A 299 -8.30 -4.26 13.02
N TYR A 300 -7.27 -4.44 12.21
CA TYR A 300 -6.12 -3.53 12.16
C TYR A 300 -6.16 -2.71 10.88
N SER A 301 -5.73 -1.45 10.95
CA SER A 301 -5.77 -0.52 9.82
C SER A 301 -4.38 -0.16 9.32
N PHE A 302 -4.26 -0.02 8.01
CA PHE A 302 -3.06 0.48 7.34
C PHE A 302 -3.35 1.83 6.68
N PRO A 303 -2.96 2.94 7.31
CA PRO A 303 -3.03 4.25 6.68
C PRO A 303 -2.16 4.33 5.43
N MET A 304 -2.74 4.77 4.33
CA MET A 304 -2.07 4.93 3.04
C MET A 304 -2.22 6.37 2.57
N LYS A 305 -1.11 7.08 2.43
CA LYS A 305 -1.12 8.44 1.88
C LYS A 305 -1.47 8.38 0.39
N TYR A 306 -2.51 9.09 -0.01
CA TYR A 306 -2.81 9.30 -1.42
C TYR A 306 -1.71 10.11 -2.10
N ILE A 307 -1.26 9.59 -3.23
CA ILE A 307 -0.38 10.25 -4.17
C ILE A 307 -1.02 10.16 -5.56
N PRO A 308 -1.15 11.27 -6.31
CA PRO A 308 -1.74 11.26 -7.64
C PRO A 308 -1.03 10.27 -8.55
N LEU A 309 -1.81 9.64 -9.43
CA LEU A 309 -1.30 8.59 -10.33
C LEU A 309 -0.16 9.06 -11.23
N THR A 310 -0.02 10.36 -11.50
CA THR A 310 1.04 10.94 -12.33
C THR A 310 2.18 11.59 -11.54
N ALA A 311 2.09 11.61 -10.20
CA ALA A 311 3.09 12.29 -9.38
C ALA A 311 4.41 11.53 -9.35
N ARG A 312 5.51 12.24 -9.64
CA ARG A 312 6.87 11.68 -9.71
C ARG A 312 7.62 11.68 -8.37
N ASN A 313 6.98 12.12 -7.29
CA ASN A 313 7.50 12.10 -5.94
C ASN A 313 6.33 12.05 -4.93
N ARG A 314 6.65 12.01 -3.63
CA ARG A 314 5.66 11.89 -2.55
C ARG A 314 5.21 13.23 -1.93
N SER A 315 5.49 14.37 -2.58
CA SER A 315 5.26 15.70 -2.00
C SER A 315 3.81 16.18 -2.04
N HIS A 316 2.92 15.45 -2.74
CA HIS A 316 1.52 15.85 -2.87
C HIS A 316 0.84 16.09 -1.52
N VAL A 317 0.06 17.17 -1.47
CA VAL A 317 -0.77 17.60 -0.35
C VAL A 317 -2.19 17.74 -0.89
N GLY A 318 -3.14 17.04 -0.27
CA GLY A 318 -4.55 17.09 -0.63
C GLY A 318 -5.20 18.40 -0.18
N PRO A 319 -6.40 18.72 -0.67
CA PRO A 319 -7.06 20.03 -0.49
C PRO A 319 -7.36 20.38 0.96
N ASN A 320 -7.61 19.38 1.82
CA ASN A 320 -7.95 19.56 3.23
C ASN A 320 -6.77 19.30 4.18
N TRP A 321 -5.56 19.14 3.63
CA TRP A 321 -4.37 18.76 4.38
C TRP A 321 -3.30 19.84 4.24
N ASN A 322 -2.36 19.86 5.18
CA ASN A 322 -1.11 20.62 5.05
C ASN A 322 0.09 19.69 5.27
N ARG A 323 1.28 20.18 4.91
CA ARG A 323 2.52 19.39 5.01
C ARG A 323 2.79 18.90 6.44
N LYS A 324 2.49 19.73 7.45
CA LYS A 324 2.70 19.37 8.85
C LYS A 324 1.79 18.23 9.30
N LEU A 325 0.49 18.28 9.02
CA LEU A 325 -0.46 17.22 9.37
C LEU A 325 -0.07 15.88 8.74
N ILE A 326 0.30 15.88 7.46
CA ILE A 326 0.77 14.68 6.77
C ILE A 326 2.03 14.13 7.44
N ARG A 327 2.97 15.00 7.80
CA ARG A 327 4.19 14.62 8.52
C ARG A 327 3.86 14.10 9.92
N GLY A 328 2.89 14.69 10.62
CA GLY A 328 2.41 14.25 11.91
C GLY A 328 1.87 12.82 11.87
N VAL A 329 1.00 12.52 10.90
CA VAL A 329 0.53 11.14 10.66
C VAL A 329 1.69 10.19 10.43
N GLN A 330 2.69 10.57 9.63
CA GLN A 330 3.89 9.73 9.42
C GLN A 330 4.69 9.51 10.72
N CYS A 331 4.81 10.53 11.57
CA CYS A 331 5.51 10.42 12.86
C CYS A 331 4.77 9.47 13.81
N ILE A 332 3.44 9.56 13.89
CA ILE A 332 2.61 8.61 14.64
C ILE A 332 2.83 7.19 14.13
N LEU A 333 2.79 7.01 12.80
CA LEU A 333 2.95 5.69 12.19
C LEU A 333 4.35 5.12 12.32
N LEU A 334 5.40 5.94 12.40
CA LEU A 334 6.74 5.47 12.70
C LEU A 334 6.78 4.81 14.09
N ALA A 335 6.13 5.41 15.08
CA ALA A 335 6.04 4.85 16.43
C ALA A 335 5.22 3.54 16.47
N THR A 336 4.20 3.40 15.61
CA THR A 336 3.35 2.19 15.54
C THR A 336 3.80 1.17 14.47
N ARG A 337 4.97 1.34 13.86
CA ARG A 337 5.50 0.49 12.78
C ARG A 337 4.55 0.37 11.56
N GLY A 338 3.84 1.45 11.25
CA GLY A 338 3.00 1.58 10.06
C GLY A 338 1.60 0.96 10.17
N MET A 339 1.27 0.34 11.30
CA MET A 339 -0.03 -0.29 11.55
C MET A 339 -0.76 0.44 12.67
N VAL A 340 -2.08 0.55 12.57
CA VAL A 340 -2.92 1.02 13.66
C VAL A 340 -3.44 -0.19 14.42
N SER A 341 -3.19 -0.19 15.74
CA SER A 341 -3.56 -1.27 16.65
C SER A 341 -5.06 -1.54 16.66
N PRO A 342 -5.49 -2.81 16.84
CA PRO A 342 -6.89 -3.13 17.04
C PRO A 342 -7.44 -2.70 18.41
N ARG A 343 -6.57 -2.42 19.40
CA ARG A 343 -6.99 -2.03 20.76
C ARG A 343 -7.15 -0.52 20.89
N LEU A 344 -8.28 -0.09 21.46
CA LEU A 344 -8.63 1.32 21.63
C LEU A 344 -7.60 2.06 22.50
N GLU A 345 -7.12 1.46 23.58
CA GLU A 345 -6.11 2.06 24.47
C GLU A 345 -4.84 2.51 23.71
N PHE A 346 -4.34 1.67 22.79
CA PHE A 346 -3.14 1.96 22.01
C PHE A 346 -3.45 2.93 20.88
N PHE A 347 -4.66 2.88 20.32
CA PHE A 347 -5.12 3.85 19.34
C PHE A 347 -5.19 5.25 19.97
N GLU A 348 -5.86 5.41 21.11
CA GLU A 348 -6.02 6.70 21.79
C GLU A 348 -4.68 7.25 22.27
N ALA A 349 -3.76 6.40 22.74
CA ALA A 349 -2.40 6.84 23.09
C ALA A 349 -1.63 7.42 21.88
N ALA A 350 -1.86 6.89 20.69
CA ALA A 350 -1.17 7.32 19.46
C ALA A 350 -1.87 8.49 18.76
N PHE A 351 -3.18 8.41 18.58
CA PHE A 351 -3.99 9.33 17.78
C PHE A 351 -4.85 10.29 18.60
N GLY A 352 -4.99 10.13 19.92
CA GLY A 352 -5.89 10.93 20.75
C GLY A 352 -7.31 10.38 20.81
N ARG A 353 -8.11 10.90 21.75
CA ARG A 353 -9.49 10.47 22.03
C ARG A 353 -10.54 11.17 21.18
N THR A 354 -10.20 12.31 20.59
CA THR A 354 -11.11 13.06 19.70
C THR A 354 -10.39 13.50 18.43
N PRO A 355 -11.13 13.88 17.37
CA PRO A 355 -10.54 14.50 16.18
C PRO A 355 -9.68 15.74 16.50
N GLU A 356 -10.06 16.53 17.49
CA GLU A 356 -9.35 17.73 17.93
C GLU A 356 -8.03 17.38 18.63
N GLU A 357 -8.04 16.36 19.49
CA GLU A 357 -6.82 15.82 20.09
C GLU A 357 -5.89 15.27 19.02
N PHE A 358 -6.42 14.53 18.04
CA PHE A 358 -5.65 14.04 16.90
C PHE A 358 -4.97 15.15 16.12
N GLU A 359 -5.72 16.21 15.80
CA GLU A 359 -5.17 17.35 15.07
C GLU A 359 -4.09 18.06 15.88
N THR A 360 -4.32 18.29 17.17
CA THR A 360 -3.34 18.84 18.11
C THR A 360 -2.05 18.01 18.09
N ILE A 361 -2.20 16.69 18.23
CA ILE A 361 -1.13 15.69 18.16
C ILE A 361 -0.35 15.79 16.84
N ALA A 362 -1.04 15.80 15.70
CA ALA A 362 -0.42 15.78 14.38
C ALA A 362 0.29 17.11 14.04
N LEU A 363 -0.08 18.20 14.73
CA LEU A 363 0.53 19.51 14.56
C LEU A 363 1.76 19.75 15.46
N MET A 364 1.96 18.97 16.52
CA MET A 364 3.14 19.07 17.41
C MET A 364 4.47 18.91 16.65
N PRO A 365 5.60 19.46 17.15
CA PRO A 365 6.93 19.13 16.65
C PRO A 365 7.18 17.63 16.48
N ASN A 366 7.96 17.23 15.47
CA ASN A 366 8.12 15.80 15.12
C ASN A 366 8.65 14.98 16.31
N GLU A 367 9.62 15.53 17.02
CA GLU A 367 10.23 14.93 18.22
C GLU A 367 9.17 14.59 19.28
N TYR A 368 8.21 15.49 19.52
CA TYR A 368 7.16 15.31 20.52
C TYR A 368 6.13 14.24 20.10
N ILE A 369 6.01 13.97 18.80
CA ILE A 369 5.14 12.90 18.29
C ILE A 369 5.86 11.55 18.38
N ILE A 370 7.09 11.46 17.88
CA ILE A 370 7.84 10.20 17.81
C ILE A 370 8.22 9.72 19.21
N HIS A 371 8.64 10.64 20.08
CA HIS A 371 9.11 10.36 21.44
C HIS A 371 8.13 10.86 22.51
N ARG A 372 6.82 10.72 22.26
CA ARG A 372 5.74 11.27 23.11
C ARG A 372 5.93 11.00 24.60
N ARG A 373 6.30 9.78 24.99
CA ARG A 373 6.52 9.40 26.40
C ARG A 373 7.68 10.16 27.08
N LEU A 374 8.71 10.55 26.32
CA LEU A 374 9.84 11.32 26.86
C LEU A 374 9.50 12.79 27.06
N HIS A 375 8.50 13.30 26.34
CA HIS A 375 8.16 14.72 26.30
C HIS A 375 6.83 15.08 26.99
N GLU A 376 6.11 14.08 27.51
CA GLU A 376 4.77 14.24 28.12
C GLU A 376 4.77 15.27 29.26
N ASN A 377 5.80 15.28 30.11
CA ASN A 377 5.90 16.16 31.28
C ASN A 377 6.88 17.33 31.10
N ASN A 378 7.26 17.68 29.86
CA ASN A 378 8.15 18.83 29.59
C ASN A 378 7.57 19.75 28.50
N GLY A 379 8.23 19.86 27.35
CA GLY A 379 7.89 20.77 26.26
C GLY A 379 6.63 20.42 25.48
N ALA A 380 6.17 19.16 25.46
CA ALA A 380 4.92 18.84 24.77
C ALA A 380 3.71 19.44 25.49
N ALA A 381 3.69 19.39 26.83
CA ALA A 381 2.63 19.99 27.64
C ALA A 381 2.57 21.52 27.45
N GLU A 382 3.71 22.21 27.56
CA GLU A 382 3.79 23.66 27.31
C GLU A 382 3.31 24.02 25.89
N TRP A 383 3.75 23.28 24.87
CA TRP A 383 3.31 23.51 23.49
C TRP A 383 1.79 23.36 23.35
N VAL A 384 1.21 22.33 23.96
CA VAL A 384 -0.25 22.06 23.93
C VAL A 384 -1.02 23.21 24.59
N ASP A 385 -0.58 23.67 25.76
CA ASP A 385 -1.20 24.79 26.47
C ASP A 385 -1.15 26.09 25.66
N ILE A 386 -0.02 26.35 25.00
CA ILE A 386 0.10 27.50 24.11
C ILE A 386 -0.81 27.32 22.89
N PHE A 387 -0.80 26.16 22.24
CA PHE A 387 -1.63 25.88 21.08
C PHE A 387 -3.12 26.05 21.37
N HIS A 388 -3.61 25.55 22.51
CA HIS A 388 -5.02 25.68 22.89
C HIS A 388 -5.45 27.13 23.12
N SER A 389 -4.55 27.96 23.64
CA SER A 389 -4.82 29.38 23.87
C SER A 389 -4.82 30.26 22.61
N LEU A 390 -4.37 29.74 21.47
CA LEU A 390 -4.28 30.54 20.25
C LEU A 390 -5.67 30.97 19.79
N THR A 391 -5.78 32.26 19.51
CA THR A 391 -6.96 32.84 18.86
C THR A 391 -7.13 32.27 17.44
N LYS A 392 -8.34 32.35 16.87
CA LYS A 392 -8.59 31.89 15.48
C LYS A 392 -7.62 32.51 14.46
N PRO A 393 -7.30 33.83 14.48
CA PRO A 393 -6.29 34.41 13.60
C PRO A 393 -4.89 33.81 13.80
N GLN A 394 -4.45 33.61 15.05
CA GLN A 394 -3.13 33.02 15.33
C GLN A 394 -3.05 31.56 14.85
N ARG A 395 -4.12 30.78 15.03
CA ARG A 395 -4.21 29.44 14.45
C ARG A 395 -4.09 29.49 12.95
N ARG A 396 -4.76 30.43 12.28
CA ARG A 396 -4.65 30.56 10.82
C ARG A 396 -3.20 30.82 10.37
N VAL A 397 -2.51 31.75 11.02
CA VAL A 397 -1.09 32.02 10.76
C VAL A 397 -0.22 30.78 10.95
N LEU A 398 -0.46 29.99 12.00
CA LEU A 398 0.26 28.73 12.21
C LEU A 398 0.01 27.71 11.08
N TYR A 399 -1.24 27.59 10.61
CA TYR A 399 -1.57 26.68 9.50
C TYR A 399 -0.90 27.13 8.21
N ASP A 400 -0.81 28.43 7.95
CA ASP A 400 -0.12 28.98 6.79
C ASP A 400 1.39 28.67 6.89
N ILE A 401 2.02 28.86 8.05
CA ILE A 401 3.43 28.45 8.30
C ILE A 401 3.62 26.93 8.07
N HIS A 402 2.68 26.11 8.54
CA HIS A 402 2.72 24.66 8.36
C HIS A 402 2.50 24.20 6.92
N ALA A 403 1.88 25.02 6.08
CA ALA A 403 1.74 24.74 4.65
C ALA A 403 3.11 24.77 3.94
N ASP A 404 4.03 25.65 4.38
CA ASP A 404 5.40 25.73 3.87
C ASP A 404 6.24 24.50 4.28
N GLY A 405 5.80 23.79 5.32
CA GLY A 405 6.27 22.46 5.70
C GLY A 405 7.37 22.42 6.75
N ARG A 406 7.96 23.57 7.11
CA ARG A 406 8.85 23.71 8.28
C ARG A 406 8.69 25.08 8.93
N VAL A 407 8.76 25.10 10.26
CA VAL A 407 8.92 26.34 11.01
C VAL A 407 10.38 26.76 10.91
N THR A 408 10.64 28.05 10.70
CA THR A 408 11.99 28.59 10.49
C THR A 408 12.25 29.77 11.43
N GLU A 409 13.52 30.09 11.62
CA GLU A 409 13.96 31.29 12.35
C GLU A 409 13.37 32.59 11.75
N ALA A 410 13.08 32.62 10.45
CA ALA A 410 12.42 33.75 9.82
C ALA A 410 10.96 33.92 10.29
N HIS A 411 10.23 32.81 10.46
CA HIS A 411 8.86 32.84 11.01
C HIS A 411 8.87 33.33 12.46
N TYR A 412 9.85 32.87 13.24
CA TYR A 412 10.06 33.31 14.61
C TYR A 412 10.30 34.84 14.68
N LYS A 413 11.27 35.36 13.92
CA LYS A 413 11.64 36.79 13.92
C LYS A 413 10.50 37.70 13.46
N ARG A 414 9.65 37.26 12.53
CA ARG A 414 8.50 38.01 12.02
C ARG A 414 7.32 38.06 12.99
N THR A 415 7.25 37.13 13.94
CA THR A 415 6.18 37.09 14.94
C THR A 415 6.42 38.15 15.99
N THR A 416 5.40 38.88 16.43
CA THR A 416 5.50 39.89 17.51
C THR A 416 4.98 39.38 18.86
N SER A 417 4.01 38.47 18.86
CA SER A 417 3.44 37.87 20.08
C SER A 417 4.49 36.99 20.79
N PRO A 418 4.87 37.30 22.05
CA PRO A 418 5.82 36.48 22.81
C PRO A 418 5.36 35.03 22.96
N ARG A 419 4.06 34.83 23.20
CA ARG A 419 3.47 33.50 23.34
C ARG A 419 3.51 32.70 22.03
N PHE A 420 3.23 33.36 20.90
CA PHE A 420 3.31 32.69 19.59
C PHE A 420 4.77 32.42 19.20
N ARG A 421 5.72 33.30 19.55
CA ARG A 421 7.16 33.05 19.42
C ARG A 421 7.57 31.79 20.18
N ARG A 422 7.15 31.65 21.43
CA ARG A 422 7.42 30.47 22.24
C ARG A 422 6.91 29.18 21.59
N LEU A 423 5.69 29.19 21.03
CA LEU A 423 5.16 28.06 20.26
C LEU A 423 6.10 27.67 19.10
N LEU A 424 6.62 28.65 18.35
CA LEU A 424 7.51 28.40 17.21
C LEU A 424 8.90 27.90 17.66
N GLU A 425 9.40 28.32 18.82
CA GLU A 425 10.67 27.85 19.41
C GLU A 425 10.66 26.34 19.61
N HIS A 426 9.57 25.75 20.11
CA HIS A 426 9.47 24.30 20.29
C HIS A 426 9.75 23.51 19.00
N TYR A 427 9.35 24.03 17.83
CA TYR A 427 9.67 23.38 16.55
C TYR A 427 11.16 23.48 16.22
N ILE A 428 11.75 24.66 16.42
CA ILE A 428 13.16 24.91 16.14
C ILE A 428 14.05 24.09 17.06
N GLU A 429 13.74 24.04 18.36
CA GLU A 429 14.43 23.23 19.35
C GLU A 429 14.32 21.73 19.05
N ALA A 430 13.12 21.25 18.71
CA ALA A 430 12.91 19.86 18.31
C ALA A 430 13.71 19.47 17.06
N ASP A 431 13.77 20.34 16.05
CA ASP A 431 14.55 20.10 14.84
C ASP A 431 16.07 20.04 15.15
N ARG A 432 16.57 20.84 16.12
CA ARG A 432 17.96 20.77 16.59
C ARG A 432 18.25 19.44 17.32
N ILE A 433 17.33 18.97 18.17
CA ILE A 433 17.43 17.67 18.84
C ILE A 433 17.45 16.53 17.82
N GLU A 434 16.55 16.56 16.83
CA GLU A 434 16.48 15.55 15.76
C GLU A 434 17.80 15.51 14.96
N ALA A 435 18.40 16.67 14.67
CA ALA A 435 19.67 16.76 13.97
C ALA A 435 20.83 16.18 14.79
N ALA A 436 20.91 16.50 16.08
CA ALA A 436 21.97 16.03 16.97
C ALA A 436 22.00 14.50 17.19
N ARG A 437 20.86 13.80 16.99
CA ARG A 437 20.79 12.34 17.06
C ARG A 437 21.22 11.63 15.77
N ARG A 438 21.31 12.35 14.65
CA ARG A 438 21.68 11.81 13.33
C ARG A 438 23.17 11.92 13.04
N THR A 439 23.82 12.89 13.68
CA THR A 439 25.28 13.04 13.76
C THR A 439 25.83 12.12 14.82
#